data_AF-A0A183P2V7-F1
#
_entry.id   AF-A0A183P2V7-F1
#
_cell.length_a   1.000
_cell.length_b   1.000
_cell.length_c   1.000
_cell.angle_alpha   90.00
_cell.angle_beta   90.00
_cell.angle_gamma   90.00
#
_symmetry.space_group_name_H-M   'P 1'
#
loop_
_entity.id
_entity.type
_entity.pdbx_description
1 polymer ?
#
loop_
_entity_poly.entity_id
_entity_poly.type
_entity_poly.pdbx_seq_one_letter_code
_entity_poly.pdbx_strand_id
1 'polypeptide(L)'
;MCDSGDLNLTSDEITKLKKAFKDPEFQKLFREYAEEISDPANKKKYEDEIRMMELEQGMDVVFVNPTPGHCLKTRHWPSVPQYLESGITLNAKDESAHESVKVFINVCKSDKVECPEIKPMKNGSSRQGESGVYWSLPHCFTPPREDIDKAKKQAMVYDVAFNPKAFELAKSSIALRRLLDTTAVDSVQKQYNLCLGKTFSQAQQLFSCRKNRESKHSLNGPSPTDSVGEDCLLKAVHLLKGVPYKGVSRPTVIRRRRSDYEQRQAEIKKREAEDLKLCSSTEQKQAIKMLSSFRNCGNPEGLSDGASKNEETVKSDKISTPTKPDYSITYSSDFDLSNCRYSNDVNPLRPPDRLKINVKLPGLSSSSCVDLEVTEMHIHLSVSFISLIIFK
;
A
#
# COMPACT_ATOMS: atom_id res chain seq x y z
N MET A 1 2.09 -15.48 -19.16
CA MET A 1 2.00 -16.40 -18.02
C MET A 1 1.79 -15.54 -16.80
N CYS A 2 0.78 -15.88 -16.01
CA CYS A 2 0.11 -15.01 -15.04
C CYS A 2 1.00 -14.68 -13.84
N ASP A 3 1.11 -13.41 -13.48
CA ASP A 3 1.59 -12.95 -12.18
C ASP A 3 0.38 -12.31 -11.48
N SER A 4 -0.49 -13.18 -10.97
CA SER A 4 -1.51 -12.78 -10.01
C SER A 4 -0.80 -12.48 -8.69
N GLY A 5 -1.30 -11.53 -7.90
CA GLY A 5 -1.12 -11.57 -6.45
C GLY A 5 -1.85 -12.78 -5.84
N ASP A 6 -1.59 -13.97 -6.36
CA ASP A 6 -2.03 -15.23 -5.81
C ASP A 6 -1.42 -15.29 -4.41
N LEU A 7 -2.27 -15.60 -3.42
CA LEU A 7 -1.76 -16.13 -2.16
C LEU A 7 -0.90 -17.32 -2.56
N ASN A 8 0.42 -17.18 -2.50
CA ASN A 8 1.41 -18.20 -2.81
C ASN A 8 1.32 -19.29 -1.73
N LEU A 9 0.20 -19.98 -1.70
CA LEU A 9 -0.08 -21.07 -0.79
C LEU A 9 0.46 -22.31 -1.45
N THR A 10 1.38 -22.95 -0.76
CA THR A 10 1.86 -24.28 -1.11
C THR A 10 0.68 -25.26 -1.16
N SER A 11 0.81 -26.31 -1.96
CA SER A 11 -0.19 -27.40 -2.00
C SER A 11 -0.48 -27.96 -0.62
N ASP A 12 0.52 -27.98 0.25
CA ASP A 12 0.45 -28.47 1.62
C ASP A 12 -0.36 -27.54 2.52
N GLU A 13 -0.17 -26.22 2.41
CA GLU A 13 -0.98 -25.22 3.12
C GLU A 13 -2.45 -25.28 2.69
N ILE A 14 -2.70 -25.40 1.38
CA ILE A 14 -4.07 -25.56 0.86
C ILE A 14 -4.70 -26.83 1.44
N THR A 15 -3.94 -27.91 1.53
CA THR A 15 -4.43 -29.19 2.07
C THR A 15 -4.68 -29.09 3.57
N LYS A 16 -3.78 -28.46 4.32
CA LYS A 16 -3.96 -28.18 5.76
C LYS A 16 -5.17 -27.31 6.02
N LEU A 17 -5.34 -26.21 5.28
CA LEU A 17 -6.51 -25.33 5.38
C LEU A 17 -7.79 -26.09 5.05
N LYS A 18 -7.82 -26.86 3.96
CA LYS A 18 -8.97 -27.71 3.61
C LYS A 18 -9.31 -28.72 4.69
N LYS A 19 -8.32 -29.25 5.41
CA LYS A 19 -8.52 -30.16 6.55
C LYS A 19 -9.06 -29.40 7.76
N ALA A 20 -8.48 -28.25 8.10
CA ALA A 20 -8.91 -27.40 9.22
C ALA A 20 -10.36 -26.92 9.03
N PHE A 21 -10.74 -26.49 7.83
CA PHE A 21 -12.12 -26.09 7.54
C PHE A 21 -13.13 -27.26 7.54
N LYS A 22 -12.70 -28.51 7.68
CA LYS A 22 -13.60 -29.66 7.92
C LYS A 22 -13.71 -30.03 9.39
N ASP A 23 -12.82 -29.53 10.23
CA ASP A 23 -12.82 -29.77 11.66
C ASP A 23 -13.90 -28.88 12.34
N PRO A 24 -14.89 -29.47 13.02
CA PRO A 24 -15.96 -28.70 13.67
C PRO A 24 -15.45 -27.75 14.76
N GLU A 25 -14.40 -28.10 15.50
CA GLU A 25 -13.81 -27.22 16.52
C GLU A 25 -13.17 -25.98 15.89
N PHE A 26 -12.42 -26.17 14.80
CA PHE A 26 -11.85 -25.06 14.05
C PHE A 26 -12.93 -24.16 13.44
N GLN A 27 -13.99 -24.73 12.86
CA GLN A 27 -15.10 -23.93 12.32
C GLN A 27 -15.80 -23.11 13.41
N LYS A 28 -15.94 -23.68 14.62
CA LYS A 28 -16.52 -22.98 15.77
C LYS A 28 -15.63 -21.82 16.21
N LEU A 29 -14.34 -22.06 16.45
CA LEU A 29 -13.37 -21.01 16.83
C LEU A 29 -13.27 -19.92 15.75
N PHE A 30 -13.25 -20.31 14.48
CA PHE A 30 -13.20 -19.36 13.36
C PHE A 30 -14.47 -18.50 13.30
N ARG A 31 -15.64 -19.07 13.62
CA ARG A 31 -16.90 -18.33 13.71
C ARG A 31 -16.90 -17.38 14.90
N GLU A 32 -16.50 -17.85 16.09
CA GLU A 32 -16.39 -17.02 17.29
C GLU A 32 -15.46 -15.83 17.04
N TYR A 33 -14.31 -16.07 16.42
CA TYR A 33 -13.40 -15.00 15.99
C TYR A 33 -14.05 -14.03 14.99
N ALA A 34 -14.73 -14.56 13.96
CA ALA A 34 -15.42 -13.72 12.97
C ALA A 34 -16.53 -12.87 13.60
N GLU A 35 -17.26 -13.42 14.58
CA GLU A 35 -18.26 -12.72 15.37
C GLU A 35 -17.61 -11.64 16.24
N GLU A 36 -16.52 -11.97 16.95
CA GLU A 36 -15.77 -11.05 17.81
C GLU A 36 -15.25 -9.83 17.03
N ILE A 37 -14.62 -10.04 15.87
CA ILE A 37 -14.10 -8.94 15.05
C ILE A 37 -15.19 -8.17 14.32
N SER A 38 -16.38 -8.74 14.16
CA SER A 38 -17.49 -8.11 13.46
C SER A 38 -18.37 -7.27 14.38
N ASP A 39 -18.36 -7.58 15.68
CA ASP A 39 -19.08 -6.87 16.73
C ASP A 39 -18.72 -5.37 16.76
N PRO A 40 -19.71 -4.46 16.57
CA PRO A 40 -19.51 -3.03 16.69
C PRO A 40 -18.88 -2.57 18.01
N ALA A 41 -19.17 -3.25 19.12
CA ALA A 41 -18.61 -2.88 20.43
C ALA A 41 -17.09 -3.16 20.50
N ASN A 42 -16.66 -4.33 20.03
CA ASN A 42 -15.25 -4.71 19.99
C ASN A 42 -14.46 -3.86 18.99
N LYS A 43 -15.04 -3.57 17.81
CA LYS A 43 -14.45 -2.64 16.85
C LYS A 43 -14.18 -1.28 17.46
N LYS A 44 -15.18 -0.74 18.17
CA LYS A 44 -15.04 0.56 18.83
C LYS A 44 -13.96 0.53 19.91
N LYS A 45 -13.90 -0.53 20.72
CA LYS A 45 -12.86 -0.71 21.74
C LYS A 45 -11.47 -0.74 21.10
N TYR A 46 -11.30 -1.49 20.02
CA TYR A 46 -10.05 -1.54 19.25
C TYR A 46 -9.67 -0.18 18.65
N GLU A 47 -10.62 0.56 18.08
CA GLU A 47 -10.39 1.92 17.58
C GLU A 47 -9.97 2.88 18.71
N ASP A 48 -10.60 2.78 19.88
CA ASP A 48 -10.27 3.60 21.05
C ASP A 48 -8.86 3.26 21.61
N GLU A 49 -8.48 1.97 21.65
CA GLU A 49 -7.13 1.53 22.04
C GLU A 49 -6.06 2.08 21.08
N ILE A 50 -6.28 1.99 19.76
CA ILE A 50 -5.36 2.59 18.78
C ILE A 50 -5.28 4.09 18.95
N ARG A 51 -6.41 4.77 19.14
CA ARG A 51 -6.44 6.21 19.37
C ARG A 51 -5.60 6.57 20.59
N MET A 52 -5.72 5.83 21.69
CA MET A 52 -4.94 6.09 22.91
C MET A 52 -3.44 5.92 22.67
N MET A 53 -3.01 4.85 21.99
CA MET A 53 -1.59 4.64 21.66
C MET A 53 -1.03 5.74 20.75
N GLU A 54 -1.78 6.19 19.76
CA GLU A 54 -1.37 7.28 18.87
C GLU A 54 -1.38 8.64 19.60
N LEU A 55 -2.30 8.83 20.54
CA LEU A 55 -2.37 10.01 21.40
C LEU A 55 -1.14 10.13 22.30
N GLU A 56 -0.64 9.01 22.84
CA GLU A 56 0.62 8.96 23.60
C GLU A 56 1.82 9.38 22.75
N GLN A 57 1.77 9.12 21.44
CA GLN A 57 2.76 9.57 20.47
C GLN A 57 2.56 11.03 20.01
N GLY A 58 1.55 11.73 20.53
CA GLY A 58 1.23 13.11 20.18
C GLY A 58 0.45 13.27 18.87
N MET A 59 -0.17 12.19 18.38
CA MET A 59 -1.01 12.21 17.18
C MET A 59 -2.49 12.22 17.58
N ASP A 60 -3.28 13.06 16.90
CA ASP A 60 -4.74 13.01 16.94
C ASP A 60 -5.24 12.12 15.79
N VAL A 61 -5.99 11.08 16.16
CA VAL A 61 -6.37 10.00 15.24
C VAL A 61 -7.88 9.83 15.20
N VAL A 62 -8.41 9.95 13.98
CA VAL A 62 -9.83 9.80 13.69
C VAL A 62 -10.03 8.68 12.67
N PHE A 63 -10.70 7.62 13.10
CA PHE A 63 -11.16 6.57 12.21
C PHE A 63 -12.32 7.06 11.36
N VAL A 64 -12.21 6.84 10.06
CA VAL A 64 -13.20 7.16 9.04
C VAL A 64 -13.77 5.87 8.51
N ASN A 65 -15.01 5.59 8.88
CA ASN A 65 -15.78 4.44 8.43
C ASN A 65 -16.72 4.87 7.29
N PRO A 66 -16.33 4.72 6.00
CA PRO A 66 -17.12 5.26 4.90
C PRO A 66 -18.44 4.51 4.74
N THR A 67 -19.52 5.28 4.66
CA THR A 67 -20.86 4.77 4.38
C THR A 67 -21.17 4.86 2.88
N PRO A 68 -21.76 3.82 2.27
CA PRO A 68 -22.06 3.80 0.83
C PRO A 68 -22.90 4.97 0.31
N GLY A 69 -22.49 5.54 -0.81
CA GLY A 69 -23.25 6.53 -1.59
C GLY A 69 -23.64 5.96 -2.95
N HIS A 70 -22.70 6.00 -3.90
CA HIS A 70 -22.85 5.42 -5.23
C HIS A 70 -21.50 5.03 -5.83
N CYS A 71 -21.51 4.16 -6.84
CA CYS A 71 -20.28 3.67 -7.48
C CYS A 71 -20.20 4.14 -8.94
N LEU A 72 -19.06 4.75 -9.28
CA LEU A 72 -18.68 5.11 -10.65
C LEU A 72 -17.77 4.04 -11.23
N LYS A 73 -17.88 3.79 -12.54
CA LYS A 73 -17.06 2.83 -13.28
C LYS A 73 -16.38 3.52 -14.46
N THR A 74 -15.08 3.29 -14.59
CA THR A 74 -14.26 3.73 -15.73
C THR A 74 -13.17 2.69 -16.03
N ARG A 75 -12.16 3.05 -16.82
CA ARG A 75 -10.95 2.26 -17.03
C ARG A 75 -9.72 3.12 -16.82
N HIS A 76 -8.66 2.47 -16.39
CA HIS A 76 -7.32 3.02 -16.40
C HIS A 76 -6.53 2.42 -17.56
N TRP A 77 -5.71 3.26 -18.19
CA TRP A 77 -4.80 2.88 -19.26
C TRP A 77 -3.35 3.14 -18.84
N PRO A 78 -2.67 2.15 -18.22
CA PRO A 78 -1.32 2.30 -17.68
C PRO A 78 -0.27 2.71 -18.72
N SER A 79 -0.52 2.38 -19.98
CA SER A 79 0.40 2.67 -21.08
C SER A 79 0.35 4.13 -21.56
N VAL A 80 -0.73 4.88 -21.28
CA VAL A 80 -0.90 6.27 -21.76
C VAL A 80 0.22 7.20 -21.26
N PRO A 81 0.59 7.22 -19.96
CA PRO A 81 1.73 8.01 -19.49
C PRO A 81 3.04 7.67 -20.22
N GLN A 82 3.37 6.38 -20.32
CA GLN A 82 4.62 5.88 -20.90
C GLN A 82 4.79 6.30 -22.38
N TYR A 83 3.71 6.25 -23.17
CA TYR A 83 3.77 6.64 -24.59
C TYR A 83 3.85 8.15 -24.80
N LEU A 84 3.10 8.94 -24.01
CA LEU A 84 3.11 10.39 -24.18
C LEU A 84 4.41 11.03 -23.66
N GLU A 85 5.09 10.38 -22.71
CA GLU A 85 6.43 10.77 -22.26
C GLU A 85 7.52 10.44 -23.28
N SER A 86 7.37 9.36 -24.05
CA SER A 86 8.30 8.96 -25.12
C SER A 86 8.09 9.70 -26.45
N GLY A 87 7.11 10.62 -26.54
CA GLY A 87 6.86 11.43 -27.73
C GLY A 87 6.23 10.68 -28.91
N ILE A 88 5.80 9.44 -28.70
CA ILE A 88 5.21 8.58 -29.74
C ILE A 88 3.72 8.87 -29.82
N THR A 89 3.25 9.34 -30.99
CA THR A 89 1.82 9.53 -31.26
C THR A 89 1.23 8.22 -31.78
N LEU A 90 0.50 7.48 -30.95
CA LEU A 90 -0.13 6.24 -31.35
C LEU A 90 -1.44 6.49 -32.12
N ASN A 91 -1.65 5.73 -33.19
CA ASN A 91 -2.92 5.71 -33.91
C ASN A 91 -3.97 5.01 -33.06
N ALA A 92 -5.05 5.73 -32.70
CA ALA A 92 -6.15 5.25 -31.85
C ALA A 92 -6.98 4.08 -32.44
N LYS A 93 -6.53 3.43 -33.53
CA LYS A 93 -7.29 2.41 -34.27
C LYS A 93 -7.11 0.98 -33.75
N ASP A 94 -6.08 0.72 -32.94
CA ASP A 94 -5.83 -0.60 -32.34
C ASP A 94 -6.10 -0.59 -30.82
N GLU A 95 -7.35 -0.38 -30.41
CA GLU A 95 -7.76 -0.48 -29.00
C GLU A 95 -7.47 -1.87 -28.38
N SER A 96 -7.40 -2.91 -29.21
CA SER A 96 -7.12 -4.29 -28.80
C SER A 96 -5.66 -4.53 -28.39
N ALA A 97 -4.73 -3.66 -28.80
CA ALA A 97 -3.31 -3.77 -28.49
C ALA A 97 -2.94 -3.20 -27.10
N HIS A 98 -3.84 -2.42 -26.49
CA HIS A 98 -3.60 -1.75 -25.22
C HIS A 98 -4.39 -2.41 -24.09
N GLU A 99 -3.68 -2.88 -23.07
CA GLU A 99 -4.32 -3.47 -21.89
C GLU A 99 -4.91 -2.38 -21.00
N SER A 100 -6.22 -2.46 -20.74
CA SER A 100 -6.93 -1.56 -19.84
C SER A 100 -7.39 -2.30 -18.59
N VAL A 101 -7.29 -1.62 -17.44
CA VAL A 101 -7.75 -2.14 -16.16
C VAL A 101 -9.06 -1.47 -15.81
N LYS A 102 -10.08 -2.22 -15.37
CA LYS A 102 -11.35 -1.63 -14.92
C LYS A 102 -11.13 -0.91 -13.59
N VAL A 103 -11.73 0.27 -13.45
CA VAL A 103 -11.65 1.06 -12.23
C VAL A 103 -13.05 1.34 -11.72
N PHE A 104 -13.25 1.10 -10.43
CA PHE A 104 -14.45 1.45 -9.68
C PHE A 104 -14.10 2.53 -8.66
N ILE A 105 -14.91 3.58 -8.58
CA ILE A 105 -14.75 4.66 -7.62
C ILE A 105 -16.01 4.70 -6.78
N ASN A 106 -15.91 4.30 -5.52
CA ASN A 106 -16.99 4.37 -4.55
C ASN A 106 -17.02 5.78 -3.95
N VAL A 107 -18.06 6.55 -4.29
CA VAL A 107 -18.32 7.87 -3.72
C VAL A 107 -19.11 7.67 -2.43
N CYS A 108 -18.45 7.91 -1.30
CA CYS A 108 -18.89 7.54 0.04
C CYS A 108 -19.13 8.75 0.94
N LYS A 109 -19.77 8.50 2.09
CA LYS A 109 -20.12 9.51 3.10
C LYS A 109 -19.39 9.24 4.42
N SER A 110 -18.88 10.30 5.06
CA SER A 110 -18.36 10.25 6.43
C SER A 110 -18.54 11.59 7.13
N ASP A 111 -19.09 11.59 8.35
CA ASP A 111 -19.25 12.76 9.21
C ASP A 111 -17.91 13.31 9.73
N LYS A 112 -16.84 12.52 9.61
CA LYS A 112 -15.48 12.89 10.02
C LYS A 112 -14.74 13.74 8.98
N VAL A 113 -15.28 13.84 7.77
CA VAL A 113 -14.77 14.72 6.71
C VAL A 113 -15.42 16.09 6.84
N GLU A 114 -14.65 17.15 6.60
CA GLU A 114 -15.13 18.54 6.67
C GLU A 114 -16.30 18.82 5.71
N CYS A 115 -17.19 19.72 6.12
CA CYS A 115 -18.36 20.08 5.33
C CYS A 115 -17.98 20.77 4.00
N PRO A 116 -18.80 20.60 2.95
CA PRO A 116 -18.64 21.39 1.74
C PRO A 116 -18.92 22.87 2.04
N GLU A 117 -18.09 23.75 1.49
CA GLU A 117 -18.19 25.19 1.73
C GLU A 117 -17.94 26.01 0.46
N ILE A 118 -18.56 27.17 0.38
CA ILE A 118 -18.33 28.14 -0.71
C ILE A 118 -17.25 29.11 -0.23
N LYS A 119 -16.14 29.18 -0.96
CA LYS A 119 -15.01 30.07 -0.67
C LYS A 119 -14.95 31.23 -1.65
N PRO A 120 -14.55 32.43 -1.18
CA PRO A 120 -14.27 33.55 -2.07
C PRO A 120 -12.99 33.29 -2.87
N MET A 121 -13.00 33.66 -4.14
CA MET A 121 -11.84 33.60 -5.02
C MET A 121 -11.00 34.86 -4.83
N LYS A 122 -9.75 34.71 -4.39
CA LYS A 122 -8.81 35.83 -4.21
C LYS A 122 -8.02 36.03 -5.51
N ASN A 123 -8.51 36.86 -6.42
CA ASN A 123 -7.75 37.22 -7.63
C ASN A 123 -6.74 38.31 -7.25
N GLY A 124 -5.43 38.00 -7.28
CA GLY A 124 -4.36 38.96 -7.03
C GLY A 124 -4.09 39.94 -8.18
N SER A 125 -4.79 39.79 -9.32
CA SER A 125 -4.41 40.45 -10.58
C SER A 125 -5.60 40.61 -11.56
N SER A 126 -6.74 41.13 -11.10
CA SER A 126 -7.82 41.53 -12.02
C SER A 126 -8.48 42.82 -11.55
N ARG A 127 -8.72 43.71 -12.52
CA ARG A 127 -9.35 45.03 -12.39
C ARG A 127 -10.63 44.94 -11.54
N GLN A 128 -10.83 45.96 -10.71
CA GLN A 128 -11.99 46.21 -9.84
C GLN A 128 -13.27 45.46 -10.27
N GLY A 129 -13.77 44.57 -9.39
CA GLY A 129 -15.23 44.34 -9.30
C GLY A 129 -15.74 42.91 -9.18
N GLU A 130 -15.10 41.89 -9.77
CA GLU A 130 -15.68 40.54 -9.79
C GLU A 130 -15.10 39.63 -8.69
N SER A 131 -15.79 39.59 -7.55
CA SER A 131 -15.54 38.58 -6.51
C SER A 131 -16.20 37.26 -6.90
N GLY A 132 -15.45 36.40 -7.58
CA GLY A 132 -15.88 35.03 -7.86
C GLY A 132 -15.95 34.18 -6.58
N VAL A 133 -16.75 33.11 -6.60
CA VAL A 133 -16.79 32.10 -5.53
C VAL A 133 -16.57 30.71 -6.12
N TYR A 134 -16.02 29.79 -5.33
CA TYR A 134 -15.86 28.40 -5.71
C TYR A 134 -16.28 27.45 -4.58
N TRP A 135 -16.63 26.23 -4.95
CA TRP A 135 -16.94 25.18 -3.99
C TRP A 135 -15.66 24.47 -3.54
N SER A 136 -15.45 24.38 -2.23
CA SER A 136 -14.49 23.51 -1.60
C SER A 136 -15.22 22.24 -1.15
N LEU A 137 -14.81 21.09 -1.69
CA LEU A 137 -15.33 19.76 -1.32
C LEU A 137 -14.23 18.93 -0.66
N PRO A 138 -14.00 19.08 0.65
CA PRO A 138 -13.06 18.24 1.39
C PRO A 138 -13.42 16.76 1.25
N HIS A 139 -12.40 15.93 1.07
CA HIS A 139 -12.55 14.49 0.92
C HIS A 139 -11.29 13.75 1.38
N CYS A 140 -11.45 12.47 1.67
CA CYS A 140 -10.34 11.58 1.99
C CYS A 140 -10.47 10.26 1.22
N PHE A 141 -9.36 9.52 1.14
CA PHE A 141 -9.29 8.25 0.43
C PHE A 141 -9.07 7.09 1.41
N THR A 142 -9.63 5.94 1.06
CA THR A 142 -9.14 4.66 1.59
C THR A 142 -7.99 4.17 0.70
N PRO A 143 -7.05 3.36 1.22
CA PRO A 143 -6.07 2.68 0.38
C PRO A 143 -6.72 1.95 -0.81
N PRO A 144 -6.15 2.03 -2.01
CA PRO A 144 -6.66 1.33 -3.19
C PRO A 144 -6.74 -0.17 -2.98
N ARG A 145 -7.71 -0.81 -3.63
CA ARG A 145 -7.89 -2.26 -3.53
C ARG A 145 -8.02 -2.90 -4.90
N GLU A 146 -7.40 -4.05 -5.02
CA GLU A 146 -7.66 -4.95 -6.14
C GLU A 146 -8.98 -5.67 -5.91
N ASP A 147 -9.70 -5.89 -6.99
CA ASP A 147 -10.98 -6.59 -7.02
C ASP A 147 -11.08 -7.39 -8.32
N ILE A 148 -12.02 -8.31 -8.36
CA ILE A 148 -12.34 -9.13 -9.52
C ILE A 148 -13.71 -8.70 -10.04
N ASP A 149 -13.77 -8.46 -11.35
CA ASP A 149 -15.02 -8.14 -12.01
C ASP A 149 -15.88 -9.38 -12.29
N LYS A 150 -17.09 -9.18 -12.82
CA LYS A 150 -17.99 -10.29 -13.18
C LYS A 150 -17.41 -11.25 -14.24
N ALA A 151 -16.42 -10.80 -15.01
CA ALA A 151 -15.75 -11.58 -16.05
C ALA A 151 -14.45 -12.22 -15.55
N LYS A 152 -14.22 -12.26 -14.23
CA LYS A 152 -13.00 -12.77 -13.60
C LYS A 152 -11.71 -12.05 -14.04
N LYS A 153 -11.83 -10.78 -14.43
CA LYS A 153 -10.69 -9.92 -14.78
C LYS A 153 -10.38 -8.98 -13.62
N GLN A 154 -9.09 -8.63 -13.51
CA GLN A 154 -8.61 -7.69 -12.50
C GLN A 154 -9.25 -6.31 -12.67
N ALA A 155 -9.57 -5.70 -11.54
CA ALA A 155 -10.09 -4.34 -11.43
C ALA A 155 -9.48 -3.66 -10.20
N MET A 156 -9.49 -2.33 -10.21
CA MET A 156 -9.10 -1.49 -9.08
C MET A 156 -10.32 -0.80 -8.49
N VAL A 157 -10.36 -0.70 -7.17
CA VAL A 157 -11.41 -0.03 -6.40
C VAL A 157 -10.78 1.06 -5.56
N TYR A 158 -11.32 2.27 -5.69
CA TYR A 158 -10.96 3.44 -4.91
C TYR A 158 -12.19 3.91 -4.15
N ASP A 159 -12.02 4.28 -2.88
CA ASP A 159 -13.09 4.94 -2.14
C ASP A 159 -12.71 6.39 -1.88
N VAL A 160 -13.67 7.28 -2.14
CA VAL A 160 -13.56 8.70 -1.86
C VAL A 160 -14.70 9.08 -0.93
N ALA A 161 -14.39 9.47 0.30
CA ALA A 161 -15.38 9.84 1.29
C ALA A 161 -15.51 11.37 1.37
N PHE A 162 -16.75 11.85 1.27
CA PHE A 162 -17.13 13.25 1.47
C PHE A 162 -18.05 13.38 2.69
N ASN A 163 -18.25 14.59 3.17
CA ASN A 163 -19.26 14.83 4.20
C ASN A 163 -20.69 14.54 3.69
N PRO A 164 -21.59 13.93 4.48
CA PRO A 164 -22.99 13.69 4.10
C PRO A 164 -23.73 14.92 3.55
N LYS A 165 -23.40 16.12 4.04
CA LYS A 165 -23.98 17.38 3.57
C LYS A 165 -23.74 17.64 2.08
N ALA A 166 -22.63 17.17 1.52
CA ALA A 166 -22.37 17.27 0.07
C ALA A 166 -23.40 16.45 -0.73
N PHE A 167 -23.79 15.28 -0.22
CA PHE A 167 -24.81 14.44 -0.85
C PHE A 167 -26.21 15.04 -0.69
N GLU A 168 -26.51 15.66 0.45
CA GLU A 168 -27.78 16.35 0.67
C GLU A 168 -27.96 17.49 -0.33
N LEU A 169 -26.95 18.34 -0.48
CA LEU A 169 -26.97 19.43 -1.45
C LEU A 169 -27.01 18.89 -2.91
N ALA A 170 -26.37 17.75 -3.19
CA ALA A 170 -26.41 17.12 -4.51
C ALA A 170 -27.77 16.47 -4.85
N LYS A 171 -28.65 16.23 -3.85
CA LYS A 171 -30.03 15.81 -4.12
C LYS A 171 -30.85 16.92 -4.77
N SER A 172 -30.65 18.16 -4.34
CA SER A 172 -31.39 19.34 -4.82
C SER A 172 -30.71 20.07 -5.97
N SER A 173 -29.43 19.80 -6.26
CA SER A 173 -28.67 20.47 -7.33
C SER A 173 -27.96 19.48 -8.24
N ILE A 174 -28.35 19.46 -9.51
CA ILE A 174 -27.67 18.67 -10.56
C ILE A 174 -26.24 19.17 -10.76
N ALA A 175 -26.03 20.49 -10.71
CA ALA A 175 -24.69 21.08 -10.82
C ALA A 175 -23.78 20.57 -9.70
N LEU A 176 -24.27 20.53 -8.45
CA LEU A 176 -23.46 20.03 -7.34
C LEU A 176 -23.27 18.52 -7.37
N ARG A 177 -24.25 17.75 -7.85
CA ARG A 177 -24.08 16.32 -8.13
C ARG A 177 -22.94 16.08 -9.11
N ARG A 178 -22.92 16.83 -10.21
CA ARG A 178 -21.85 16.77 -11.21
C ARG A 178 -20.52 17.16 -10.60
N LEU A 179 -20.48 18.25 -9.82
CA LEU A 179 -19.26 18.68 -9.14
C LEU A 179 -18.72 17.61 -8.21
N LEU A 180 -19.57 16.99 -7.39
CA LEU A 180 -19.19 15.91 -6.47
C LEU A 180 -18.55 14.72 -7.22
N ASP A 181 -19.18 14.27 -8.30
CA ASP A 181 -18.67 13.16 -9.11
C ASP A 181 -17.37 13.54 -9.84
N THR A 182 -17.30 14.75 -10.40
CA THR A 182 -16.10 15.27 -11.07
C THR A 182 -14.94 15.38 -10.08
N THR A 183 -15.17 15.93 -8.88
CA THR A 183 -14.16 16.01 -7.82
C THR A 183 -13.70 14.61 -7.43
N ALA A 184 -14.60 13.66 -7.22
CA ALA A 184 -14.19 12.29 -6.87
C ALA A 184 -13.28 11.66 -7.94
N VAL A 185 -13.62 11.80 -9.22
CA VAL A 185 -12.84 11.26 -10.34
C VAL A 185 -11.50 11.99 -10.49
N ASP A 186 -11.52 13.31 -10.50
CA ASP A 186 -10.32 14.15 -10.67
C ASP A 186 -9.33 13.93 -9.52
N SER A 187 -9.82 13.87 -8.28
CA SER A 187 -8.97 13.70 -7.11
C SER A 187 -8.37 12.29 -7.03
N VAL A 188 -9.11 11.22 -7.38
CA VAL A 188 -8.53 9.87 -7.54
C VAL A 188 -7.46 9.86 -8.64
N GLN A 189 -7.76 10.50 -9.78
CA GLN A 189 -6.83 10.54 -10.90
C GLN A 189 -5.51 11.23 -10.52
N LYS A 190 -5.58 12.35 -9.80
CA LYS A 190 -4.41 13.09 -9.33
C LYS A 190 -3.66 12.34 -8.24
N GLN A 191 -4.35 11.88 -7.20
CA GLN A 191 -3.76 11.24 -6.03
C GLN A 191 -2.97 9.98 -6.38
N TYR A 192 -3.49 9.17 -7.31
CA TYR A 192 -2.88 7.89 -7.69
C TYR A 192 -2.22 7.93 -9.07
N ASN A 193 -2.01 9.13 -9.61
CA ASN A 193 -1.44 9.39 -10.92
C ASN A 193 -2.01 8.50 -12.05
N LEU A 194 -3.33 8.39 -12.10
CA LEU A 194 -4.02 7.55 -13.08
C LEU A 194 -4.28 8.31 -14.38
N CYS A 195 -4.48 7.54 -15.45
CA CYS A 195 -5.09 8.00 -16.70
C CYS A 195 -6.44 7.31 -16.85
N LEU A 196 -7.53 7.99 -16.47
CA LEU A 196 -8.88 7.43 -16.52
C LEU A 196 -9.55 7.74 -17.87
N GLY A 197 -10.33 6.80 -18.41
CA GLY A 197 -11.01 6.94 -19.71
C GLY A 197 -11.84 5.71 -20.09
N LYS A 198 -12.95 5.85 -20.83
CA LYS A 198 -13.69 4.65 -21.31
C LYS A 198 -12.97 4.00 -22.49
N THR A 199 -12.33 4.81 -23.32
CA THR A 199 -11.52 4.41 -24.48
C THR A 199 -10.10 4.93 -24.32
N PHE A 200 -9.16 4.36 -25.08
CA PHE A 200 -7.77 4.80 -25.09
C PHE A 200 -7.66 6.26 -25.55
N SER A 201 -8.37 6.63 -26.61
CA SER A 201 -8.40 8.01 -27.12
C SER A 201 -8.93 9.02 -26.10
N GLN A 202 -9.98 8.66 -25.35
CA GLN A 202 -10.49 9.52 -24.27
C GLN A 202 -9.45 9.71 -23.15
N ALA A 203 -8.77 8.63 -22.77
CA ALA A 203 -7.71 8.69 -21.75
C ALA A 203 -6.54 9.57 -22.22
N GLN A 204 -6.11 9.44 -23.49
CA GLN A 204 -5.10 10.31 -24.08
C GLN A 204 -5.51 11.79 -24.05
N GLN A 205 -6.73 12.10 -24.50
CA GLN A 205 -7.24 13.48 -24.51
C GLN A 205 -7.24 14.09 -23.09
N LEU A 206 -7.73 13.34 -22.11
CA LEU A 206 -7.75 13.77 -20.70
C LEU A 206 -6.34 14.01 -20.14
N PHE A 207 -5.41 13.11 -20.43
CA PHE A 207 -4.02 13.23 -19.98
C PHE A 207 -3.30 14.43 -20.63
N SER A 208 -3.48 14.64 -21.94
CA SER A 208 -2.94 15.83 -22.62
C SER A 208 -3.48 17.14 -22.06
N CYS A 209 -4.78 17.22 -21.74
CA CYS A 209 -5.37 18.37 -21.08
C CYS A 209 -4.73 18.65 -19.71
N ARG A 210 -4.40 17.60 -18.94
CA ARG A 210 -3.72 17.71 -17.64
C ARG A 210 -2.29 18.24 -17.78
N LYS A 211 -1.47 17.66 -18.66
CA LYS A 211 -0.07 18.09 -18.87
C LYS A 211 0.03 19.56 -19.28
N ASN A 212 -0.90 20.01 -20.14
CA ASN A 212 -1.00 21.41 -20.55
C ASN A 212 -1.40 22.36 -19.41
N ARG A 213 -2.10 21.88 -18.38
CA ARG A 213 -2.43 22.69 -17.18
C ARG A 213 -1.23 22.80 -16.25
N GLU A 214 -0.52 21.70 -16.01
CA GLU A 214 0.68 21.69 -15.16
C GLU A 214 1.80 22.58 -15.73
N SER A 215 1.99 22.59 -17.05
CA SER A 215 2.95 23.48 -17.73
C SER A 215 2.51 24.95 -17.80
N LYS A 216 1.21 25.24 -17.71
CA LYS A 216 0.67 26.62 -17.64
C LYS A 216 0.60 27.18 -16.22
N HIS A 217 0.54 26.34 -15.20
CA HIS A 217 0.56 26.76 -13.79
C HIS A 217 1.89 27.39 -13.34
N SER A 218 2.94 27.37 -14.16
CA SER A 218 4.12 28.22 -14.00
C SER A 218 3.88 29.69 -14.36
N LEU A 219 2.68 30.07 -14.82
CA LEU A 219 2.26 31.47 -15.03
C LEU A 219 0.93 31.72 -14.31
N ASN A 220 0.99 32.48 -13.22
CA ASN A 220 -0.14 32.88 -12.39
C ASN A 220 -1.24 33.60 -13.18
N GLY A 221 -2.35 32.91 -13.46
CA GLY A 221 -3.57 33.50 -14.01
C GLY A 221 -4.79 32.62 -13.71
N PRO A 222 -6.00 33.19 -13.53
CA PRO A 222 -7.19 32.43 -13.18
C PRO A 222 -7.66 31.59 -14.39
N SER A 223 -8.03 30.33 -14.15
CA SER A 223 -8.63 29.49 -15.20
C SER A 223 -10.03 30.00 -15.55
N PRO A 224 -10.38 30.11 -16.85
CA PRO A 224 -11.75 30.39 -17.27
C PRO A 224 -12.63 29.21 -16.88
N THR A 225 -13.86 29.48 -16.46
CA THR A 225 -14.90 28.51 -16.05
C THR A 225 -14.74 27.13 -16.70
N ASP A 226 -14.17 26.20 -15.95
CA ASP A 226 -13.67 24.87 -16.33
C ASP A 226 -14.75 23.86 -16.79
N SER A 227 -15.94 24.34 -17.17
CA SER A 227 -17.08 23.55 -17.64
C SER A 227 -16.73 22.50 -18.70
N VAL A 228 -15.82 22.83 -19.62
CA VAL A 228 -15.35 21.93 -20.69
C VAL A 228 -14.56 20.74 -20.12
N GLY A 229 -13.82 20.95 -19.03
CA GLY A 229 -13.02 19.92 -18.36
C GLY A 229 -13.85 18.99 -17.46
N GLU A 230 -14.88 19.52 -16.81
CA GLU A 230 -15.79 18.69 -16.00
C GLU A 230 -16.59 17.73 -16.91
N ASP A 231 -17.07 18.24 -18.04
CA ASP A 231 -17.83 17.47 -19.02
C ASP A 231 -17.02 16.34 -19.65
N CYS A 232 -15.71 16.53 -19.88
CA CYS A 232 -14.87 15.48 -20.45
C CYS A 232 -14.59 14.35 -19.44
N LEU A 233 -14.36 14.68 -18.16
CA LEU A 233 -14.19 13.69 -17.10
C LEU A 233 -15.46 12.87 -16.88
N LEU A 234 -16.63 13.52 -16.82
CA LEU A 234 -17.90 12.81 -16.62
C LEU A 234 -18.29 11.94 -17.83
N LYS A 235 -17.97 12.37 -19.06
CA LYS A 235 -18.13 11.54 -20.27
C LYS A 235 -17.27 10.29 -20.23
N ALA A 236 -16.16 10.28 -19.49
CA ALA A 236 -15.25 9.15 -19.31
C ALA A 236 -15.64 8.17 -18.18
N VAL A 237 -16.71 8.45 -17.43
CA VAL A 237 -17.19 7.55 -16.36
C VAL A 237 -18.64 7.09 -16.59
N HIS A 238 -19.03 6.00 -15.93
CA HIS A 238 -20.39 5.47 -15.92
C HIS A 238 -20.86 5.24 -14.49
N LEU A 239 -21.99 5.84 -14.11
CA LEU A 239 -22.67 5.51 -12.87
C LEU A 239 -23.23 4.08 -12.93
N LEU A 240 -22.95 3.26 -11.90
CA LEU A 240 -23.51 1.92 -11.78
C LEU A 240 -24.88 1.97 -11.13
N LYS A 241 -25.92 1.57 -11.89
CA LYS A 241 -27.28 1.48 -11.37
C LYS A 241 -27.39 0.34 -10.35
N GLY A 242 -27.94 0.64 -9.17
CA GLY A 242 -28.19 -0.35 -8.11
C GLY A 242 -26.95 -0.85 -7.38
N VAL A 243 -25.77 -0.26 -7.62
CA VAL A 243 -24.52 -0.62 -6.91
C VAL A 243 -24.07 0.58 -6.08
N PRO A 244 -24.42 0.63 -4.78
CA PRO A 244 -24.04 1.75 -3.92
C PRO A 244 -22.56 1.72 -3.53
N TYR A 245 -21.93 0.52 -3.57
CA TYR A 245 -20.55 0.30 -3.17
C TYR A 245 -20.02 -1.00 -3.78
N LYS A 246 -18.78 -1.01 -4.27
CA LYS A 246 -18.07 -2.18 -4.82
C LYS A 246 -17.05 -2.69 -3.81
N GLY A 247 -17.13 -3.98 -3.47
CA GLY A 247 -16.25 -4.65 -2.50
C GLY A 247 -16.72 -4.51 -1.06
N VAL A 248 -15.82 -4.75 -0.11
CA VAL A 248 -16.07 -4.62 1.34
C VAL A 248 -15.53 -3.28 1.82
N SER A 249 -16.33 -2.54 2.58
CA SER A 249 -15.92 -1.27 3.18
C SER A 249 -14.80 -1.48 4.20
N ARG A 250 -13.74 -0.66 4.11
CA ARG A 250 -12.62 -0.67 5.05
C ARG A 250 -12.50 0.70 5.71
N PRO A 251 -12.24 0.75 7.04
CA PRO A 251 -11.89 1.99 7.70
C PRO A 251 -10.61 2.58 7.08
N THR A 252 -10.53 3.91 7.09
CA THR A 252 -9.27 4.65 6.90
C THR A 252 -9.02 5.53 8.11
N VAL A 253 -7.79 6.01 8.27
CA VAL A 253 -7.36 6.73 9.45
C VAL A 253 -6.85 8.11 9.05
N ILE A 254 -7.47 9.16 9.57
CA ILE A 254 -6.94 10.53 9.49
C ILE A 254 -6.04 10.75 10.69
N ARG A 255 -4.77 11.08 10.44
CA ARG A 255 -3.78 11.42 11.47
C ARG A 255 -3.44 12.89 11.39
N ARG A 256 -3.43 13.58 12.53
CA ARG A 256 -3.07 15.01 12.64
C ARG A 256 -2.05 15.17 13.76
N ARG A 257 -0.98 15.94 13.53
CA ARG A 257 -0.03 16.27 14.59
C ARG A 257 -0.68 17.22 15.58
N ARG A 258 -0.57 16.91 16.87
CA ARG A 258 -0.98 17.84 17.94
C ARG A 258 0.08 18.91 18.16
N SER A 259 -0.29 19.97 18.86
CA SER A 259 0.62 21.06 19.23
C SER A 259 1.78 20.59 20.12
N ASP A 260 1.58 19.54 20.92
CA ASP A 260 2.56 18.96 21.84
C ASP A 260 3.35 17.77 21.25
N TYR A 261 3.22 17.51 19.95
CA TYR A 261 3.85 16.36 19.28
C TYR A 261 5.36 16.29 19.54
N GLU A 262 6.09 17.39 19.34
CA GLU A 262 7.55 17.41 19.51
C GLU A 262 7.98 17.12 20.96
N GLN A 263 7.24 17.66 21.93
CA GLN A 263 7.49 17.44 23.35
C GLN A 263 7.28 15.96 23.73
N ARG A 264 6.19 15.35 23.24
CA ARG A 264 5.92 13.92 23.43
C ARG A 264 6.98 13.03 22.80
N GLN A 265 7.40 13.34 21.58
CA GLN A 265 8.46 12.59 20.90
C GLN A 265 9.80 12.69 21.65
N ALA A 266 10.13 13.86 22.20
CA ALA A 266 11.32 14.03 23.03
C ALA A 266 11.23 13.23 24.34
N GLU A 267 10.07 13.22 24.99
CA GLU A 267 9.82 12.45 26.21
C GLU A 267 9.95 10.93 25.97
N ILE A 268 9.37 10.43 24.87
CA ILE A 268 9.47 9.03 24.46
C ILE A 268 10.93 8.63 24.22
N LYS A 269 11.68 9.45 23.47
CA LYS A 269 13.11 9.20 23.21
C LYS A 269 13.93 9.21 24.49
N LYS A 270 13.60 10.08 25.44
CA LYS A 270 14.25 10.14 26.75
C LYS A 270 14.02 8.85 27.53
N ARG A 271 12.78 8.37 27.62
CA ARG A 271 12.46 7.10 28.31
C ARG A 271 13.15 5.91 27.65
N GLU A 272 13.15 5.84 26.32
CA GLU A 272 13.87 4.78 25.58
C GLU A 272 15.37 4.78 25.92
N ALA A 273 15.99 5.96 25.98
CA ALA A 273 17.40 6.07 26.36
C ALA A 273 17.67 5.68 27.82
N GLU A 274 16.71 5.92 28.72
CA GLU A 274 16.77 5.48 30.12
C GLU A 274 16.61 3.96 30.23
N ASP A 275 15.66 3.36 29.51
CA ASP A 275 15.43 1.91 29.47
C ASP A 275 16.65 1.15 28.90
N LEU A 276 17.26 1.70 27.84
CA LEU A 276 18.49 1.16 27.26
C LEU A 276 19.69 1.21 28.22
N LYS A 277 19.75 2.22 29.09
CA LYS A 277 20.78 2.33 30.14
C LYS A 277 20.55 1.33 31.28
N LEU A 278 19.29 1.05 31.61
CA LEU A 278 18.93 0.12 32.69
C LEU A 278 19.12 -1.36 32.31
N CYS A 279 19.10 -1.69 31.01
CA CYS A 279 19.29 -3.06 30.55
C CYS A 279 20.70 -3.61 30.80
N SER A 280 20.77 -4.78 31.41
CA SER A 280 22.01 -5.52 31.68
C SER A 280 22.38 -6.48 30.54
N SER A 281 21.40 -7.05 29.83
CA SER A 281 21.60 -8.02 28.74
C SER A 281 21.63 -7.36 27.35
N THR A 282 22.41 -7.96 26.44
CA THR A 282 22.51 -7.59 25.02
C THR A 282 21.20 -7.84 24.27
N GLU A 283 20.51 -8.93 24.58
CA GLU A 283 19.24 -9.34 23.97
C GLU A 283 18.12 -8.34 24.33
N GLN A 284 18.10 -7.87 25.58
CA GLN A 284 17.14 -6.86 26.03
C GLN A 284 17.32 -5.53 25.30
N LYS A 285 18.57 -5.09 25.11
CA LYS A 285 18.88 -3.86 24.35
C LYS A 285 18.46 -4.00 22.88
N GLN A 286 18.69 -5.16 22.28
CA GLN A 286 18.25 -5.45 20.91
C GLN A 286 16.72 -5.43 20.80
N ALA A 287 16.01 -6.03 21.75
CA ALA A 287 14.55 -6.03 21.77
C ALA A 287 13.96 -4.62 21.91
N ILE A 288 14.49 -3.78 22.81
CA ILE A 288 14.03 -2.40 22.98
C ILE A 288 14.26 -1.58 21.70
N LYS A 289 15.44 -1.71 21.10
CA LYS A 289 15.77 -1.04 19.84
C LYS A 289 14.88 -1.52 18.68
N MET A 290 14.51 -2.80 18.68
CA MET A 290 13.57 -3.33 17.68
C MET A 290 12.17 -2.74 17.89
N LEU A 291 11.67 -2.71 19.13
CA LEU A 291 10.36 -2.16 19.48
C LEU A 291 10.23 -0.67 19.18
N SER A 292 11.30 0.13 19.36
CA SER A 292 11.28 1.55 19.01
C SER A 292 11.27 1.80 17.50
N SER A 293 11.90 0.92 16.72
CA SER A 293 11.92 1.02 15.25
C SER A 293 10.53 0.88 14.61
N PHE A 294 9.61 0.12 15.21
CA PHE A 294 8.25 -0.05 14.70
C PHE A 294 7.34 1.17 14.88
N ARG A 295 7.74 2.20 15.65
CA ARG A 295 6.89 3.37 15.94
C ARG A 295 6.78 4.36 14.78
N ASN A 296 7.74 4.40 13.85
CA ASN A 296 7.82 5.46 12.83
C ASN A 296 7.10 5.16 11.50
N CYS A 297 6.36 4.06 11.40
CA CYS A 297 5.73 3.62 10.14
C CYS A 297 4.46 4.41 9.76
N GLY A 298 4.08 5.44 10.52
CA GLY A 298 2.79 6.12 10.41
C GLY A 298 2.79 7.53 9.81
N ASN A 299 3.93 8.11 9.40
CA ASN A 299 3.99 9.44 8.76
C ASN A 299 3.81 9.32 7.24
N PRO A 300 2.71 9.83 6.64
CA PRO A 300 2.53 9.84 5.18
C PRO A 300 3.13 11.09 4.49
N GLU A 301 3.60 12.08 5.24
CA GLU A 301 4.07 13.39 4.70
C GLU A 301 5.60 13.44 4.52
N GLY A 302 6.15 12.47 3.80
CA GLY A 302 7.60 12.34 3.61
C GLY A 302 8.01 11.84 2.22
N LEU A 303 7.23 12.13 1.19
CA LEU A 303 7.69 12.01 -0.20
C LEU A 303 7.42 13.33 -0.94
N SER A 304 8.32 14.30 -0.80
CA SER A 304 8.74 15.20 -1.89
C SER A 304 9.92 16.09 -1.46
N ASP A 305 10.95 16.02 -2.29
CA ASP A 305 11.94 17.03 -2.68
C ASP A 305 12.85 17.73 -1.64
N GLY A 306 14.13 17.34 -1.72
CA GLY A 306 15.18 18.30 -2.06
C GLY A 306 15.82 19.10 -0.93
N ALA A 307 16.78 18.51 -0.23
CA ALA A 307 17.86 19.26 0.43
C ALA A 307 19.22 18.73 -0.05
N SER A 308 19.81 19.45 -0.99
CA SER A 308 21.21 19.27 -1.37
C SER A 308 22.14 19.90 -0.33
N LYS A 309 23.17 19.11 0.00
CA LYS A 309 24.56 19.49 0.31
C LYS A 309 24.80 20.35 1.55
N ASN A 310 25.35 19.70 2.57
CA ASN A 310 26.69 20.04 3.05
C ASN A 310 27.44 18.73 3.34
N GLU A 311 28.45 18.47 2.52
CA GLU A 311 29.47 17.44 2.74
C GLU A 311 30.40 17.90 3.85
N GLU A 312 30.57 17.06 4.87
CA GLU A 312 31.88 16.85 5.50
C GLU A 312 31.94 15.45 6.13
N THR A 313 32.38 14.52 5.28
CA THR A 313 33.24 13.36 5.56
C THR A 313 33.11 12.65 6.91
N VAL A 314 32.29 11.60 6.96
CA VAL A 314 32.67 10.32 7.60
C VAL A 314 32.18 9.15 6.74
N LYS A 315 33.13 8.29 6.39
CA LYS A 315 33.11 7.15 5.45
C LYS A 315 31.77 6.41 5.32
N SER A 316 31.23 6.45 4.11
CA SER A 316 30.16 5.59 3.62
C SER A 316 30.71 4.17 3.38
N ASP A 317 30.33 3.22 4.23
CA ASP A 317 30.44 1.81 3.86
C ASP A 317 29.34 1.45 2.85
N LYS A 318 29.79 0.77 1.80
CA LYS A 318 29.07 0.43 0.57
C LYS A 318 27.74 -0.26 0.87
N ILE A 319 26.66 0.24 0.25
CA ILE A 319 25.46 -0.58 0.02
C ILE A 319 25.91 -1.72 -0.90
N SER A 320 26.14 -2.89 -0.30
CA SER A 320 26.58 -4.09 -1.01
C SER A 320 25.42 -4.62 -1.84
N THR A 321 25.64 -4.80 -3.13
CA THR A 321 24.86 -5.73 -3.95
C THR A 321 24.79 -7.09 -3.24
N PRO A 322 23.67 -7.84 -3.33
CA PRO A 322 23.56 -9.16 -2.71
C PRO A 322 24.68 -10.05 -3.23
N THR A 323 25.58 -10.48 -2.34
CA THR A 323 26.72 -11.31 -2.69
C THR A 323 26.29 -12.78 -2.65
N LYS A 324 26.42 -13.48 -3.79
CA LYS A 324 26.13 -14.91 -3.87
C LYS A 324 27.11 -15.68 -2.96
N PRO A 325 26.63 -16.52 -2.02
CA PRO A 325 27.50 -17.28 -1.15
C PRO A 325 28.22 -18.40 -1.91
N ASP A 326 29.47 -18.65 -1.52
CA ASP A 326 30.28 -19.75 -2.04
C ASP A 326 29.94 -21.04 -1.27
N TYR A 327 29.88 -22.19 -1.96
CA TYR A 327 29.53 -23.45 -1.31
C TYR A 327 30.31 -24.65 -1.88
N SER A 328 30.53 -25.65 -1.04
CA SER A 328 31.12 -26.94 -1.42
C SER A 328 30.32 -28.11 -0.87
N ILE A 329 30.24 -29.18 -1.66
CA ILE A 329 29.55 -30.41 -1.32
C ILE A 329 30.61 -31.51 -1.26
N THR A 330 30.79 -32.13 -0.10
CA THR A 330 31.71 -33.25 0.10
C THR A 330 30.97 -34.45 0.68
N TYR A 331 31.45 -35.65 0.35
CA TYR A 331 30.92 -36.90 0.87
C TYR A 331 31.79 -37.38 2.03
N SER A 332 31.17 -37.83 3.12
CA SER A 332 31.86 -38.31 4.32
C SER A 332 31.27 -39.65 4.75
N SER A 333 32.10 -40.50 5.35
CA SER A 333 31.69 -41.72 6.04
C SER A 333 32.48 -41.88 7.32
N ASP A 334 31.93 -42.63 8.27
CA ASP A 334 32.71 -43.08 9.41
C ASP A 334 33.83 -44.01 8.91
N PHE A 335 35.08 -43.55 9.04
CA PHE A 335 36.24 -44.28 8.57
C PHE A 335 36.75 -45.22 9.66
N ASP A 336 36.50 -46.52 9.50
CA ASP A 336 37.01 -47.54 10.39
C ASP A 336 38.23 -48.24 9.77
N LEU A 337 39.40 -48.00 10.38
CA LEU A 337 40.70 -48.58 10.00
C LEU A 337 40.70 -50.11 10.03
N SER A 338 39.77 -50.74 10.78
CA SER A 338 39.63 -52.20 10.81
C SER A 338 39.28 -52.78 9.43
N ASN A 339 38.55 -52.00 8.60
CA ASN A 339 38.14 -52.37 7.24
C ASN A 339 39.21 -52.08 6.17
N CYS A 340 40.40 -51.63 6.56
CA CYS A 340 41.54 -51.41 5.65
C CYS A 340 42.61 -52.51 5.76
N ARG A 341 42.29 -53.63 6.40
CA ARG A 341 43.19 -54.79 6.55
C ARG A 341 43.14 -55.67 5.29
N TYR A 342 44.23 -56.36 4.99
CA TYR A 342 44.29 -57.30 3.86
C TYR A 342 43.84 -58.69 4.33
N SER A 343 42.53 -58.86 4.54
CA SER A 343 41.93 -60.12 4.98
C SER A 343 40.57 -60.35 4.29
N ASN A 344 40.18 -61.61 4.14
CA ASN A 344 38.98 -62.00 3.38
C ASN A 344 37.65 -61.75 4.13
N ASP A 345 37.71 -61.44 5.42
CA ASP A 345 36.57 -61.09 6.28
C ASP A 345 36.28 -59.58 6.32
N VAL A 346 37.01 -58.79 5.53
CA VAL A 346 36.87 -57.33 5.47
C VAL A 346 35.64 -56.95 4.66
N ASN A 347 34.78 -56.13 5.26
CA ASN A 347 33.63 -55.58 4.56
C ASN A 347 34.10 -54.60 3.47
N PRO A 348 33.56 -54.69 2.23
CA PRO A 348 33.89 -53.73 1.18
C PRO A 348 33.57 -52.30 1.63
N LEU A 349 34.40 -51.35 1.20
CA LEU A 349 34.22 -49.93 1.52
C LEU A 349 32.79 -49.51 1.15
N ARG A 350 32.02 -49.15 2.18
CA ARG A 350 30.64 -48.73 2.01
C ARG A 350 30.63 -47.39 1.27
N PRO A 351 29.61 -47.13 0.42
CA PRO A 351 29.38 -45.80 -0.10
C PRO A 351 29.30 -44.78 1.04
N PRO A 352 29.75 -43.53 0.82
CA PRO A 352 29.60 -42.48 1.81
C PRO A 352 28.15 -42.33 2.25
N ASP A 353 27.89 -42.41 3.55
CA ASP A 353 26.55 -42.37 4.14
C ASP A 353 26.15 -40.97 4.58
N ARG A 354 27.06 -39.99 4.52
CA ARG A 354 26.80 -38.60 4.90
C ARG A 354 27.20 -37.62 3.80
N LEU A 355 26.28 -36.72 3.47
CA LEU A 355 26.54 -35.57 2.62
C LEU A 355 26.88 -34.36 3.50
N LYS A 356 28.07 -33.79 3.33
CA LYS A 356 28.52 -32.60 4.06
C LYS A 356 28.51 -31.40 3.12
N ILE A 357 27.64 -30.44 3.41
CA ILE A 357 27.49 -29.23 2.61
C ILE A 357 27.99 -28.05 3.43
N ASN A 358 28.98 -27.34 2.89
CA ASN A 358 29.57 -26.17 3.52
C ASN A 358 29.22 -24.94 2.69
N VAL A 359 28.44 -24.03 3.27
CA VAL A 359 28.05 -22.77 2.64
C VAL A 359 28.71 -21.63 3.40
N LYS A 360 29.56 -20.87 2.72
CA LYS A 360 30.17 -19.65 3.26
C LYS A 360 29.19 -18.50 3.05
N LEU A 361 28.71 -17.93 4.14
CA LEU A 361 27.77 -16.81 4.14
C LEU A 361 28.49 -15.50 4.53
N PRO A 362 29.24 -14.85 3.60
CA PRO A 362 29.93 -13.61 3.91
C PRO A 362 28.91 -12.50 4.19
N GLY A 363 28.97 -11.92 5.39
CA GLY A 363 28.05 -10.86 5.84
C GLY A 363 27.08 -11.28 6.94
N LEU A 364 27.03 -12.56 7.31
CA LEU A 364 26.26 -13.04 8.46
C LEU A 364 27.19 -13.26 9.66
N SER A 365 26.90 -12.58 10.77
CA SER A 365 27.66 -12.70 12.03
C SER A 365 27.12 -13.79 12.97
N SER A 366 25.93 -14.35 12.68
CA SER A 366 25.30 -15.42 13.46
C SER A 366 24.49 -16.34 12.56
N SER A 367 24.46 -17.64 12.88
CA SER A 367 23.61 -18.63 12.22
C SER A 367 22.13 -18.54 12.61
N SER A 368 21.79 -17.78 13.67
CA SER A 368 20.41 -17.61 14.14
C SER A 368 19.51 -16.84 13.18
N CYS A 369 20.09 -16.07 12.25
CA CYS A 369 19.34 -15.30 11.25
C CYS A 369 19.09 -16.09 9.97
N VAL A 370 19.42 -17.39 9.97
CA VAL A 370 19.36 -18.24 8.80
C VAL A 370 18.44 -19.41 9.10
N ASP A 371 17.32 -19.48 8.39
CA ASP A 371 16.44 -20.63 8.39
C ASP A 371 16.91 -21.61 7.32
N LEU A 372 17.25 -22.82 7.78
CA LEU A 372 17.69 -23.93 6.95
C LEU A 372 16.56 -24.94 6.83
N GLU A 373 16.07 -25.12 5.61
CA GLU A 373 15.14 -26.18 5.26
C GLU A 373 15.86 -27.23 4.42
N VAL A 374 15.81 -28.49 4.87
CA VAL A 374 16.44 -29.64 4.20
C VAL A 374 15.35 -30.62 3.80
N THR A 375 15.26 -30.91 2.51
CA THR A 375 14.43 -31.98 1.94
C THR A 375 15.33 -33.05 1.35
N GLU A 376 14.75 -34.18 0.93
CA GLU A 376 15.50 -35.28 0.31
C GLU A 376 16.28 -34.85 -0.96
N MET A 377 15.82 -33.80 -1.65
CA MET A 377 16.41 -33.35 -2.92
C MET A 377 16.92 -31.91 -2.92
N HIS A 378 16.54 -31.09 -1.94
CA HIS A 378 16.85 -29.66 -1.93
C HIS A 378 17.26 -29.18 -0.54
N ILE A 379 18.21 -28.26 -0.52
CA ILE A 379 18.58 -27.49 0.65
C ILE A 379 18.28 -26.02 0.35
N HIS A 380 17.40 -25.44 1.14
CA HIS A 380 17.01 -24.05 1.04
C HIS A 380 17.50 -23.30 2.27
N LEU A 381 18.38 -22.33 2.05
CA LEU A 381 18.90 -21.42 3.08
C LEU A 381 18.23 -20.07 2.88
N SER A 382 17.33 -19.72 3.78
CA SER A 382 16.68 -18.41 3.81
C SER A 382 17.29 -17.56 4.90
N VAL A 383 17.63 -16.32 4.59
CA VAL A 383 18.11 -15.38 5.60
C VAL A 383 16.93 -14.53 6.01
N SER A 384 16.55 -14.64 7.28
CA SER A 384 15.49 -13.86 7.89
C SER A 384 15.99 -12.43 8.13
N PHE A 385 16.26 -11.69 7.04
CA PHE A 385 16.22 -10.25 7.10
C PHE A 385 14.75 -9.88 7.26
N ILE A 386 14.42 -9.26 8.40
CA ILE A 386 13.18 -8.50 8.56
C ILE A 386 13.29 -7.31 7.59
N SER A 387 13.02 -7.60 6.32
CA SER A 387 12.83 -6.64 5.26
C SER A 387 11.35 -6.32 5.24
N LEU A 388 11.06 -5.07 5.60
CA LEU A 388 9.91 -4.29 5.13
C LEU A 388 8.61 -5.07 4.96
N ILE A 389 7.74 -4.94 5.97
CA ILE A 389 6.30 -4.98 5.74
C ILE A 389 5.98 -3.83 4.78
N ILE A 390 5.84 -4.21 3.51
CA ILE A 390 5.11 -3.47 2.48
C ILE A 390 3.66 -3.41 2.97
N PHE A 391 3.22 -2.24 3.43
CA PHE A 391 1.79 -1.93 3.37
C PHE A 391 1.47 -1.55 1.92
N LYS A 392 0.42 -2.18 1.40
CA LYS A 392 -0.17 -1.97 0.07
C LYS A 392 -0.36 -0.49 -0.28
#